data_AF-A0A7W7WYU7-F1
#
_entry.id   AF-A0A7W7WYU7-F1
#
_cell.length_a   1.000
_cell.length_b   1.000
_cell.length_c   1.000
_cell.angle_alpha   90.00
_cell.angle_beta   90.00
_cell.angle_gamma   90.00
#
_symmetry.space_group_name_H-M   'P 1'
#
loop_
_entity.id
_entity.type
_entity.pdbx_description
1 polymer ?
#
loop_
_entity_poly.entity_id
_entity_poly.type
_entity_poly.pdbx_seq_one_letter_code
_entity_poly.pdbx_strand_id
1 'polypeptide(L)'
;MTAVETDWRVVWAATLDLMEADVAAAEALLSHDRTVRALPPASFTAPAGMGPLPLELRPRADAVLARQLAVAEALVVAMAATAKQAAMLGRIEDAGQAPARPGYLDCAL
;
A
#
# COMPACT_ATOMS: atom_id res chain seq x y z
N MET A 1 -41.95 -2.22 5.30
CA MET A 1 -40.67 -2.92 5.04
C MET A 1 -39.54 -1.96 4.62
N THR A 2 -39.62 -0.67 4.94
CA THR A 2 -38.72 0.39 4.40
C THR A 2 -37.72 0.95 5.43
N ALA A 3 -38.05 0.89 6.73
CA ALA A 3 -37.21 1.43 7.79
C ALA A 3 -35.90 0.63 7.94
N VAL A 4 -35.97 -0.70 8.00
CA VAL A 4 -34.80 -1.58 8.03
C VAL A 4 -33.96 -1.41 6.76
N GLU A 5 -34.62 -1.15 5.62
CA GLU A 5 -33.91 -0.97 4.35
C GLU A 5 -33.04 0.27 4.30
N THR A 6 -33.59 1.36 4.85
CA THR A 6 -32.89 2.63 4.97
C THR A 6 -31.74 2.52 5.97
N ASP A 7 -31.91 1.74 7.04
CA ASP A 7 -30.91 1.56 8.09
C ASP A 7 -29.62 0.90 7.53
N TRP A 8 -29.73 -0.21 6.80
CA TRP A 8 -28.54 -0.86 6.22
C TRP A 8 -27.90 -0.04 5.08
N ARG A 9 -28.68 0.75 4.34
CA ARG A 9 -28.13 1.67 3.33
C ARG A 9 -27.24 2.73 3.97
N VAL A 10 -27.69 3.32 5.08
CA VAL A 10 -26.90 4.30 5.85
C VAL A 10 -25.63 3.64 6.40
N VAL A 11 -25.73 2.42 6.93
CA VAL A 11 -24.56 1.65 7.40
C VAL A 11 -23.55 1.41 6.26
N TRP A 12 -24.01 1.04 5.07
CA TRP A 12 -23.13 0.85 3.91
C TRP A 12 -22.48 2.14 3.44
N ALA A 13 -23.24 3.24 3.38
CA ALA A 13 -22.69 4.54 2.99
C ALA A 13 -21.58 4.98 3.96
N ALA A 14 -21.84 4.90 5.27
CA ALA A 14 -20.85 5.23 6.30
C ALA A 14 -19.62 4.31 6.25
N THR A 15 -19.81 3.02 5.96
CA THR A 15 -18.70 2.08 5.80
C THR A 15 -17.85 2.44 4.58
N LEU A 16 -18.47 2.79 3.46
CA LEU A 16 -17.75 3.24 2.26
C LEU A 16 -17.01 4.56 2.50
N ASP A 17 -17.57 5.50 3.27
CA ASP A 17 -16.88 6.74 3.66
C ASP A 17 -15.57 6.43 4.41
N LEU A 18 -15.62 5.48 5.36
CA LEU A 18 -14.44 5.06 6.12
C LEU A 18 -13.39 4.39 5.21
N MET A 19 -13.82 3.47 4.34
CA MET A 19 -12.90 2.82 3.40
C MET A 19 -12.25 3.81 2.45
N GLU A 20 -13.00 4.81 1.96
CA GLU A 20 -12.47 5.85 1.09
C GLU A 20 -11.43 6.72 1.79
N ALA A 21 -11.66 7.05 3.07
CA ALA A 21 -10.70 7.78 3.88
C ALA A 21 -9.41 6.97 4.11
N ASP A 22 -9.52 5.67 4.41
CA ASP A 22 -8.37 4.78 4.59
C ASP A 22 -7.55 4.65 3.31
N VAL A 23 -8.21 4.48 2.17
CA VAL A 23 -7.56 4.40 0.85
C VAL A 23 -6.87 5.71 0.51
N ALA A 24 -7.52 6.85 0.74
CA ALA A 24 -6.92 8.16 0.51
C ALA A 24 -5.67 8.39 1.40
N ALA A 25 -5.70 7.92 2.65
CA ALA A 25 -4.54 7.97 3.53
C ALA A 25 -3.38 7.10 3.01
N ALA A 26 -3.67 5.90 2.49
CA ALA A 26 -2.66 5.02 1.90
C ALA A 26 -2.06 5.60 0.59
N GLU A 27 -2.89 6.18 -0.27
CA GLU A 27 -2.45 6.89 -1.48
C GLU A 27 -1.57 8.11 -1.13
N ALA A 28 -1.93 8.86 -0.09
CA ALA A 28 -1.11 9.96 0.40
C ALA A 28 0.26 9.48 0.91
N LEU A 29 0.31 8.35 1.64
CA LEU A 29 1.58 7.76 2.10
C LEU A 29 2.46 7.29 0.94
N LEU A 30 1.88 6.80 -0.15
CA LEU A 30 2.62 6.38 -1.35
C LEU A 30 3.15 7.57 -2.17
N SER A 31 2.45 8.71 -2.15
CA SER A 31 2.84 9.89 -2.94
C SER A 31 3.88 10.79 -2.25
N HIS A 32 3.96 10.80 -0.92
CA HIS A 32 4.97 11.57 -0.19
C HIS A 32 6.25 10.75 0.00
N ASP A 33 7.41 11.37 -0.24
CA ASP A 33 8.72 10.75 -0.05
C ASP A 33 8.96 10.43 1.44
N ARG A 34 8.59 9.20 1.82
CA ARG A 34 9.17 8.34 2.87
C ARG A 34 9.30 8.88 4.29
N THR A 35 8.50 9.85 4.72
CA THR A 35 8.16 9.89 6.15
C THR A 35 7.06 8.85 6.40
N VAL A 36 7.45 7.57 6.39
CA VAL A 36 6.53 6.45 6.61
C VAL A 36 6.04 6.53 8.05
N ARG A 37 4.97 7.29 8.28
CA ARG A 37 4.17 7.11 9.48
C ARG A 37 3.56 5.72 9.36
N ALA A 38 3.90 4.84 10.29
CA ALA A 38 3.32 3.50 10.33
C ALA A 38 1.79 3.62 10.35
N LEU A 39 1.13 3.14 9.30
CA LEU A 39 -0.31 2.95 9.30
C LEU A 39 -0.59 1.69 10.13
N PRO A 40 -1.49 1.73 11.12
CA PRO A 40 -1.88 0.52 11.81
C PRO A 40 -2.45 -0.50 10.80
N PRO A 41 -2.17 -1.80 10.97
CA PRO A 41 -2.77 -2.82 10.11
C PRO A 41 -4.29 -2.78 10.27
N ALA A 42 -4.99 -2.34 9.23
CA ALA A 42 -6.45 -2.30 9.20
C ALA A 42 -6.96 -3.63 8.65
N SER A 43 -7.60 -4.44 9.50
CA SER A 43 -8.41 -5.58 9.07
C SER A 43 -9.84 -5.09 8.87
N PHE A 44 -10.35 -5.14 7.64
CA PHE A 44 -11.76 -4.88 7.39
C PHE A 44 -12.59 -6.00 8.01
N THR A 45 -13.44 -5.64 8.97
CA THR A 45 -14.46 -6.52 9.53
C THR A 45 -15.81 -5.92 9.19
N ALA A 46 -16.62 -6.65 8.41
CA ALA A 46 -17.97 -6.21 8.09
C ALA A 46 -18.77 -6.01 9.39
N PRO A 47 -19.35 -4.82 9.63
CA PRO A 47 -20.22 -4.57 10.77
C PRO A 47 -21.36 -5.58 10.86
N ALA A 48 -21.69 -6.02 12.08
CA ALA A 48 -22.84 -6.89 12.30
C ALA A 48 -24.14 -6.18 11.89
N GLY A 49 -25.06 -6.91 11.24
CA GLY A 49 -26.32 -6.33 10.75
C GLY A 49 -26.20 -5.61 9.40
N MET A 50 -25.04 -5.66 8.75
CA MET A 50 -24.89 -5.17 7.38
C MET A 50 -25.70 -6.07 6.42
N GLY A 51 -26.71 -5.47 5.78
CA GLY A 51 -27.50 -6.12 4.73
C GLY A 51 -26.73 -6.30 3.42
N PRO A 52 -27.36 -6.81 2.35
CA PRO A 52 -26.74 -6.86 1.03
C PRO A 52 -26.32 -5.46 0.57
N LEU A 53 -25.30 -5.35 -0.29
CA LEU A 53 -24.89 -4.05 -0.84
C LEU A 53 -26.03 -3.44 -1.69
N PRO A 54 -26.40 -2.16 -1.50
CA PRO A 54 -27.45 -1.56 -2.29
C PRO A 54 -26.96 -1.36 -3.71
N LEU A 55 -27.82 -1.61 -4.70
CA LEU A 55 -27.42 -1.55 -6.12
C LEU A 55 -26.93 -0.15 -6.51
N GLU A 56 -27.48 0.90 -5.91
CA GLU A 56 -27.03 2.28 -6.14
C GLU A 56 -25.62 2.56 -5.62
N LEU A 57 -25.16 1.86 -4.59
CA LEU A 57 -23.82 2.01 -4.02
C LEU A 57 -22.79 1.12 -4.72
N ARG A 58 -23.22 0.21 -5.59
CA ARG A 58 -22.31 -0.69 -6.31
C ARG A 58 -21.22 0.04 -7.11
N PRO A 59 -21.51 1.07 -7.92
CA PRO A 59 -20.46 1.79 -8.65
C PRO A 59 -19.44 2.43 -7.71
N ARG A 60 -19.90 2.91 -6.55
CA ARG A 60 -19.04 3.50 -5.53
C ARG A 60 -18.14 2.45 -4.88
N ALA A 61 -18.70 1.31 -4.48
CA ALA A 61 -17.95 0.20 -3.93
C ALA A 61 -16.89 -0.35 -4.91
N ASP A 62 -17.26 -0.48 -6.18
CA ASP A 62 -16.34 -0.92 -7.24
C ASP A 62 -15.17 0.07 -7.42
N ALA A 63 -15.43 1.38 -7.34
CA ALA A 63 -14.39 2.41 -7.40
C ALA A 63 -13.43 2.34 -6.20
N VAL A 64 -13.95 2.10 -4.99
CA VAL A 64 -13.14 1.90 -3.78
C VAL A 64 -12.26 0.67 -3.91
N LEU A 65 -12.82 -0.46 -4.36
CA LEU A 65 -12.07 -1.70 -4.55
C LEU A 65 -10.96 -1.53 -5.60
N ALA A 66 -11.25 -0.87 -6.72
CA ALA A 66 -10.26 -0.61 -7.76
C ALA A 66 -9.06 0.20 -7.21
N ARG A 67 -9.32 1.23 -6.40
CA ARG A 67 -8.27 2.01 -5.75
C ARG A 67 -7.47 1.20 -4.72
N GLN A 68 -8.14 0.36 -3.93
CA GLN A 68 -7.47 -0.55 -2.99
C GLN A 68 -6.49 -1.49 -3.70
N LEU A 69 -6.90 -2.08 -4.83
CA LEU A 69 -6.04 -2.95 -5.63
C LEU A 69 -4.84 -2.20 -6.21
N ALA A 70 -5.05 -0.97 -6.72
CA ALA A 70 -3.97 -0.12 -7.22
C ALA A 70 -2.95 0.25 -6.13
N VAL A 71 -3.43 0.57 -4.92
CA VAL A 71 -2.57 0.81 -3.75
C VAL A 71 -1.78 -0.44 -3.37
N ALA A 72 -2.42 -1.61 -3.36
CA ALA A 72 -1.75 -2.88 -3.05
C ALA A 72 -0.63 -3.19 -4.05
N GLU A 73 -0.89 -2.98 -5.35
CA GLU A 73 0.12 -3.14 -6.40
C GLU A 73 1.29 -2.18 -6.22
N ALA A 74 1.00 -0.89 -6.00
CA ALA A 74 2.03 0.12 -5.77
C ALA A 74 2.90 -0.17 -4.52
N LEU A 75 2.28 -0.68 -3.44
CA LEU A 75 3.00 -1.10 -2.24
C LEU A 75 3.99 -2.24 -2.53
N VAL A 76 3.57 -3.27 -3.27
CA VAL A 76 4.45 -4.38 -3.66
C VAL A 76 5.65 -3.88 -4.47
N VAL A 77 5.42 -2.98 -5.43
CA VAL A 77 6.50 -2.36 -6.23
C VAL A 77 7.46 -1.56 -5.34
N ALA A 78 6.94 -0.74 -4.42
CA ALA A 78 7.73 0.06 -3.50
C ALA A 78 8.59 -0.81 -2.55
N MET A 79 8.03 -1.91 -2.04
CA MET A 79 8.75 -2.87 -1.21
C MET A 79 9.88 -3.55 -1.99
N ALA A 80 9.63 -3.97 -3.23
CA ALA A 80 10.64 -4.59 -4.08
C ALA A 80 11.80 -3.64 -4.40
N ALA A 81 11.50 -2.36 -4.70
CA ALA A 81 12.51 -1.34 -4.90
C ALA A 81 13.38 -1.13 -3.65
N THR A 82 12.74 -1.06 -2.47
CA THR A 82 13.43 -0.90 -1.18
C THR A 82 14.37 -2.08 -0.89
N ALA A 83 13.92 -3.32 -1.12
CA ALA A 83 14.76 -4.52 -0.95
C ALA A 83 15.98 -4.52 -1.87
N LYS A 84 15.82 -4.09 -3.13
CA LYS A 84 16.94 -3.95 -4.08
C LYS A 84 17.95 -2.89 -3.63
N GLN A 85 17.48 -1.76 -3.11
CA GLN A 85 18.36 -0.72 -2.56
C GLN A 85 19.16 -1.23 -1.36
N ALA A 86 18.51 -1.96 -0.43
CA ALA A 86 19.18 -2.57 0.72
C ALA A 86 20.26 -3.58 0.30
N ALA A 87 19.98 -4.43 -0.71
CA ALA A 87 20.95 -5.38 -1.24
C ALA A 87 22.16 -4.70 -1.90
N MET A 88 21.96 -3.55 -2.56
CA MET A 88 23.05 -2.78 -3.17
C MET A 88 23.94 -2.11 -2.11
N LEU A 89 23.33 -1.52 -1.08
CA LEU A 89 24.05 -0.94 0.06
C LEU A 89 24.94 -1.98 0.75
N GLY A 90 24.40 -3.15 1.07
CA GLY A 90 25.19 -4.24 1.68
C GLY A 90 26.39 -4.65 0.83
N ARG A 91 26.25 -4.71 -0.50
CA ARG A 91 27.36 -5.01 -1.41
C ARG A 91 28.46 -3.94 -1.41
N ILE A 92 28.11 -2.67 -1.26
CA ILE A 92 29.08 -1.58 -1.19
C ILE A 92 29.84 -1.63 0.14
N GLU A 93 29.12 -1.89 1.25
CA GLU A 93 29.71 -2.09 2.57
C GLU A 93 30.71 -3.26 2.56
N ASP A 94 30.31 -4.42 2.02
CA ASP A 94 31.17 -5.60 1.88
C ASP A 94 32.40 -5.34 0.99
N ALA A 95 32.23 -4.63 -0.13
CA ALA A 95 33.32 -4.29 -1.05
C ALA A 95 34.31 -3.27 -0.45
N GLY A 96 33.83 -2.37 0.42
CA GLY A 96 34.67 -1.44 1.18
C GLY A 96 35.45 -2.10 2.31
N GLN A 97 34.96 -3.23 2.83
CA GLN A 97 35.61 -4.00 3.90
C GLN A 97 36.65 -5.02 3.39
N ALA A 98 36.62 -5.35 2.09
CA ALA A 98 37.60 -6.24 1.48
C ALA A 98 38.97 -5.55 1.38
N PRO A 99 40.10 -6.18 1.81
CA PRO A 99 41.41 -5.59 1.66
C PRO A 99 41.71 -5.37 0.18
N ALA A 100 41.94 -4.11 -0.21
CA ALA A 100 42.30 -3.74 -1.56
C ALA A 100 43.57 -4.51 -1.96
N ARG A 101 43.43 -5.56 -2.77
CA ARG A 101 44.56 -6.28 -3.37
C ARG A 101 45.03 -5.42 -4.55
N PRO A 102 46.20 -4.76 -4.50
CA PRO A 102 46.70 -4.02 -5.65
C PRO A 102 46.98 -4.97 -6.81
N GLY A 103 46.35 -4.73 -7.95
CA GLY A 103 46.66 -5.39 -9.22
C GLY A 103 47.73 -4.59 -9.95
N TYR A 104 48.87 -5.21 -10.23
CA TYR A 104 49.91 -4.59 -11.06
C TYR A 104 49.51 -4.69 -12.54
N LEU A 105 49.46 -3.54 -13.22
CA LEU A 105 49.35 -3.45 -14.67
C LEU A 105 50.76 -3.41 -15.25
N ASP A 106 51.11 -4.43 -16.02
CA ASP A 106 52.37 -4.48 -16.76
C ASP A 106 52.22 -3.64 -18.03
N CYS A 107 52.79 -2.44 -18.00
CA CYS A 107 52.90 -1.59 -19.18
C CYS A 107 54.23 -1.91 -19.88
N ALA A 108 54.26 -3.00 -20.63
CA ALA A 108 55.37 -3.30 -21.53
C ALA A 108 55.33 -2.33 -22.73
N LEU A 109 56.45 -1.62 -22.94
CA LEU A 109 56.74 -0.66 -24.02
C LEU A 109 57.10 -1.35 -25.34
#